data_AF-A0A1M7SS75-F1
#
_entry.id   AF-A0A1M7SS75-F1
#
_cell.length_a   1.000
_cell.length_b   1.000
_cell.length_c   1.000
_cell.angle_alpha   90.00
_cell.angle_beta   90.00
_cell.angle_gamma   90.00
#
_symmetry.space_group_name_H-M   'P 1'
#
loop_
_entity.id
_entity.type
_entity.pdbx_description
1 polymer ?
#
loop_
_entity_poly.entity_id
_entity_poly.type
_entity_poly.pdbx_seq_one_letter_code
_entity_poly.pdbx_strand_id
1 'polypeptide(L)'
;MKKIIKEFSDFLKQYNVIGLAVAIIIGGKLNQLVTSFVNDLLMPAIFQPVLTRARIGKIEDLQWHGIFWGKVVSAAIDFLIVAFLVFILVRALNKAAERAKIAAELAAKKIEEKVKK
;
A
#
# COMPACT_ATOMS: atom_id res chain seq x y z
N MET A 1 -31.40 27.26 -1.39
CA MET A 1 -30.60 26.08 -0.95
C MET A 1 -30.41 25.02 -2.03
N LYS A 2 -31.48 24.51 -2.69
CA LYS A 2 -31.34 23.47 -3.74
C LYS A 2 -30.48 23.89 -4.95
N LYS A 3 -30.46 25.19 -5.31
CA LYS A 3 -29.68 25.73 -6.43
C LYS A 3 -28.16 25.67 -6.18
N ILE A 4 -27.72 26.12 -5.00
CA ILE A 4 -26.30 26.10 -4.59
C ILE A 4 -25.76 24.66 -4.49
N ILE A 5 -26.56 23.72 -3.95
CA ILE A 5 -26.17 22.30 -3.85
C ILE A 5 -25.99 21.68 -5.24
N LYS A 6 -26.83 22.06 -6.21
CA LYS A 6 -26.72 21.59 -7.59
C LYS A 6 -25.48 22.16 -8.28
N GLU A 7 -25.24 23.47 -8.16
CA GLU A 7 -24.04 24.14 -8.69
C GLU A 7 -22.75 23.55 -8.10
N PHE A 8 -22.76 23.23 -6.80
CA PHE A 8 -21.63 22.56 -6.14
C PHE A 8 -21.41 21.12 -6.64
N SER A 9 -22.47 20.33 -6.79
CA SER A 9 -22.37 18.97 -7.35
C SER A 9 -21.83 18.99 -8.79
N ASP A 10 -22.31 19.94 -9.59
CA ASP A 10 -21.86 20.11 -10.98
C ASP A 10 -20.39 20.55 -11.04
N PHE A 11 -19.95 21.41 -10.12
CA PHE A 11 -18.53 21.75 -9.92
C PHE A 11 -17.68 20.51 -9.59
N LEU A 12 -18.09 19.71 -8.60
CA LEU A 12 -17.34 18.51 -8.21
C LEU A 12 -17.20 17.50 -9.36
N LYS A 13 -18.23 17.40 -10.21
CA LYS A 13 -18.20 16.56 -11.41
C LYS A 13 -17.30 17.14 -12.49
N GLN A 14 -17.38 18.45 -12.75
CA GLN A 14 -16.57 19.14 -13.76
C GLN A 14 -15.07 18.99 -13.51
N TYR A 15 -14.64 19.04 -12.24
CA TYR A 15 -13.23 18.92 -11.87
C TYR A 15 -12.81 17.51 -11.46
N ASN A 16 -13.68 16.50 -11.67
CA ASN A 16 -13.42 15.10 -11.31
C ASN A 16 -12.99 14.88 -9.84
N VAL A 17 -13.41 15.77 -8.93
CA VAL A 17 -12.99 15.79 -7.51
C VAL A 17 -13.50 14.55 -6.77
N ILE A 18 -14.62 13.99 -7.23
CA ILE A 18 -15.21 12.78 -6.64
C ILE A 18 -14.23 11.60 -6.75
N GLY A 19 -13.58 11.42 -7.92
CA GLY A 19 -12.60 10.36 -8.12
C GLY A 19 -11.35 10.55 -7.25
N LEU A 20 -10.87 11.79 -7.14
CA LEU A 20 -9.75 12.17 -6.26
C LEU A 20 -10.06 11.91 -4.79
N ALA A 21 -11.25 12.29 -4.32
CA ALA A 21 -11.67 12.07 -2.94
C ALA A 21 -11.73 10.57 -2.61
N VAL A 22 -12.28 9.76 -3.51
CA VAL A 22 -12.33 8.30 -3.34
C VAL A 22 -10.91 7.71 -3.29
N ALA A 23 -10.01 8.14 -4.18
CA ALA A 23 -8.63 7.68 -4.19
C ALA A 23 -7.89 8.01 -2.88
N ILE A 24 -8.06 9.21 -2.34
CA ILE A 24 -7.42 9.63 -1.08
C ILE A 24 -7.98 8.83 0.11
N ILE A 25 -9.30 8.65 0.18
CA ILE A 25 -9.96 7.92 1.29
C ILE A 25 -9.53 6.45 1.27
N ILE A 26 -9.61 5.80 0.10
CA ILE A 26 -9.22 4.39 -0.06
C ILE A 26 -7.72 4.25 0.19
N GLY A 27 -6.89 5.14 -0.35
CA GLY A 27 -5.44 5.16 -0.14
C GLY A 27 -5.09 5.26 1.35
N GLY A 28 -5.77 6.14 2.09
CA GLY A 28 -5.58 6.26 3.54
C GLY A 28 -5.95 4.99 4.31
N LYS A 29 -7.06 4.33 3.95
CA LYS A 29 -7.49 3.08 4.58
C LYS A 29 -6.60 1.89 4.23
N LEU A 30 -6.17 1.78 2.97
CA LEU A 30 -5.20 0.77 2.55
C LEU A 30 -3.87 0.95 3.27
N ASN A 31 -3.39 2.19 3.41
CA ASN A 31 -2.18 2.47 4.18
C ASN A 31 -2.33 2.02 5.65
N GLN A 32 -3.46 2.31 6.29
CA GLN A 32 -3.73 1.82 7.66
C GLN A 32 -3.72 0.30 7.76
N LEU A 33 -4.31 -0.40 6.79
CA LEU A 33 -4.33 -1.86 6.74
C LEU A 33 -2.91 -2.43 6.59
N VAL A 34 -2.11 -1.88 5.68
CA VAL A 34 -0.72 -2.30 5.47
C VAL A 34 0.10 -2.04 6.73
N THR A 35 0.01 -0.86 7.32
CA THR A 35 0.73 -0.51 8.55
C THR A 35 0.35 -1.43 9.71
N SER A 36 -0.93 -1.75 9.91
CA SER A 36 -1.35 -2.71 10.95
C SER A 36 -0.83 -4.12 10.66
N PHE A 37 -0.86 -4.57 9.41
CA PHE A 37 -0.28 -5.87 9.04
C PHE A 37 1.22 -5.94 9.34
N VAL A 38 1.96 -4.86 9.09
CA VAL A 38 3.39 -4.80 9.43
C VAL A 38 3.60 -4.77 10.93
N ASN A 39 2.95 -3.81 11.60
CA ASN A 39 3.25 -3.51 12.99
C ASN A 39 2.69 -4.54 13.97
N ASP A 40 1.52 -5.09 13.66
CA ASP A 40 0.79 -5.96 14.58
C ASP A 40 1.01 -7.45 14.27
N LEU A 41 1.41 -7.80 13.04
CA LEU A 41 1.64 -9.20 12.64
C LEU A 41 3.10 -9.49 12.32
N LEU A 42 3.70 -8.75 11.38
CA LEU A 42 5.06 -9.07 10.93
C LEU A 42 6.13 -8.71 11.96
N MET A 43 6.05 -7.52 12.56
CA MET A 43 7.03 -7.08 13.54
C MET A 43 7.12 -8.03 14.74
N PRO A 44 6.01 -8.41 15.42
CA PRO A 44 6.09 -9.36 16.51
C PRO A 44 6.59 -10.73 16.03
N ALA A 45 6.13 -11.22 14.87
CA ALA A 45 6.52 -12.54 14.37
C ALA A 45 8.01 -12.65 14.04
N ILE A 46 8.63 -11.58 13.51
CA ILE A 46 10.04 -11.56 13.12
C ILE A 46 10.93 -11.13 14.28
N PHE A 47 10.55 -10.07 15.01
CA PHE A 47 11.41 -9.44 16.01
C PHE A 47 11.25 -10.03 17.41
N GLN A 48 10.07 -10.48 17.86
CA GLN A 48 10.00 -11.13 19.19
C GLN A 48 10.97 -12.31 19.32
N PRO A 49 11.05 -13.27 18.39
CA PRO A 49 11.99 -14.39 18.55
C PRO A 49 13.47 -13.98 18.47
N VAL A 50 13.78 -12.83 17.87
CA VAL A 50 15.14 -12.24 17.81
C VAL A 50 15.45 -11.47 19.10
N LEU A 51 14.52 -10.66 19.60
CA LEU A 51 14.63 -9.86 20.82
C LEU A 51 14.68 -10.73 22.09
N THR A 52 13.86 -11.79 22.14
CA THR A 52 13.88 -12.77 23.23
C THR A 52 15.22 -13.51 23.30
N ARG A 53 15.87 -13.79 22.15
CA ARG A 53 17.21 -14.40 22.11
C ARG A 53 18.34 -13.43 22.49
N ALA A 54 18.17 -12.14 22.25
CA ALA A 54 19.17 -11.13 22.55
C ALA A 54 19.15 -10.62 24.01
N ARG A 55 18.14 -10.99 24.83
CA ARG A 55 17.85 -10.38 26.16
C ARG A 55 17.70 -8.85 26.13
N ILE A 56 17.39 -8.28 24.97
CA ILE A 56 17.11 -6.86 24.79
C ILE A 56 15.58 -6.75 24.76
N GLY A 57 14.99 -6.14 25.79
CA GLY A 57 13.53 -6.00 25.91
C GLY A 57 12.92 -5.23 24.75
N LYS A 58 13.57 -4.15 24.32
CA LYS A 58 13.19 -3.29 23.20
C LYS A 58 14.42 -2.67 22.55
N ILE A 59 14.42 -2.57 21.22
CA ILE A 59 15.45 -1.80 20.48
C ILE A 59 15.42 -0.34 20.94
N GLU A 60 14.26 0.16 21.37
CA GLU A 60 14.05 1.53 21.83
C GLU A 60 14.76 1.88 23.15
N ASP A 61 15.14 0.89 23.96
CA ASP A 61 15.83 1.11 25.24
C ASP A 61 17.36 1.26 25.06
N LEU A 62 17.87 1.09 23.84
CA LEU A 62 19.27 1.34 23.52
C LEU A 62 19.55 2.84 23.54
N GLN A 63 20.13 3.28 24.65
CA GLN A 63 20.67 4.62 24.83
C GLN A 63 22.19 4.59 24.65
N TRP A 64 22.71 5.51 23.84
CA TRP A 64 24.13 5.81 23.80
C TRP A 64 24.32 7.27 24.20
N HIS A 65 25.06 7.53 25.28
CA HIS A 65 25.31 8.88 25.79
C HIS A 65 24.04 9.71 26.06
N GLY A 66 22.96 9.09 26.56
CA GLY A 66 21.70 9.78 26.88
C GLY A 66 20.81 10.10 25.68
N ILE A 67 21.20 9.72 24.45
CA ILE A 67 20.38 9.86 23.26
C ILE A 67 19.75 8.50 22.93
N PHE A 68 18.41 8.47 22.85
CA PHE A 68 17.63 7.30 22.47
C PHE A 68 17.67 7.08 20.95
N TRP A 69 18.76 6.50 20.43
CA TRP A 69 18.87 6.15 19.01
C TRP A 69 17.99 4.95 18.62
N GLY A 70 17.64 4.11 19.60
CA GLY A 70 16.79 2.94 19.41
C GLY A 70 15.47 3.23 18.69
N LYS A 71 14.81 4.36 19.03
CA LYS A 71 13.55 4.77 18.40
C LYS A 71 13.71 5.14 16.93
N VAL A 72 14.82 5.80 16.58
CA VAL A 72 15.11 6.20 15.19
C VAL A 72 15.44 4.97 14.35
N VAL A 73 16.23 4.04 14.90
CA VAL A 73 16.57 2.78 14.23
C VAL A 73 15.32 1.91 14.02
N SER A 74 14.45 1.81 15.03
CA SER A 74 13.18 1.10 14.89
C SER A 74 12.32 1.71 13.79
N ALA A 75 12.13 3.03 13.81
CA ALA A 75 11.36 3.72 12.77
C ALA A 75 11.95 3.56 11.36
N ALA A 76 13.28 3.50 11.23
CA ALA A 76 13.94 3.25 9.96
C ALA A 76 13.68 1.81 9.46
N ILE A 77 13.73 0.82 10.35
CA ILE A 77 13.41 -0.57 10.04
C ILE A 77 11.93 -0.69 9.61
N ASP A 78 11.02 -0.08 10.35
CA ASP A 78 9.58 -0.09 10.05
C ASP A 78 9.31 0.50 8.65
N PHE A 79 9.93 1.64 8.35
CA PHE A 79 9.85 2.26 7.04
C PHE A 79 10.33 1.34 5.92
N LEU A 80 11.49 0.68 6.10
CA LEU A 80 12.03 -0.24 5.10
C LEU A 80 11.10 -1.45 4.86
N ILE A 81 10.51 -2.01 5.92
CA ILE A 81 9.59 -3.14 5.81
C ILE A 81 8.30 -2.74 5.09
N VAL A 82 7.69 -1.62 5.49
CA VAL A 82 6.47 -1.12 4.84
C VAL A 82 6.74 -0.80 3.37
N ALA A 83 7.83 -0.11 3.05
CA ALA A 83 8.22 0.20 1.68
C ALA A 83 8.41 -1.06 0.84
N PHE A 84 9.05 -2.09 1.39
CA PHE A 84 9.25 -3.37 0.70
C PHE A 84 7.94 -4.12 0.45
N LEU A 85 7.01 -4.12 1.40
CA LEU A 85 5.70 -4.76 1.23
C LEU A 85 4.84 -4.05 0.19
N VAL A 86 4.79 -2.73 0.25
CA VAL A 86 4.09 -1.94 -0.77
C VAL A 86 4.70 -2.20 -2.15
N PHE A 87 6.03 -2.31 -2.26
CA PHE A 87 6.70 -2.68 -3.49
C PHE A 87 6.27 -4.06 -4.02
N ILE A 88 6.19 -5.08 -3.15
CA ILE A 88 5.71 -6.41 -3.55
C ILE A 88 4.26 -6.35 -4.03
N LEU A 89 3.38 -5.63 -3.31
CA LEU A 89 1.98 -5.46 -3.69
C LEU A 89 1.84 -4.80 -5.07
N VAL A 90 2.54 -3.68 -5.30
CA VAL A 90 2.54 -2.98 -6.59
C VAL A 90 3.10 -3.88 -7.70
N ARG A 91 4.18 -4.61 -7.43
CA ARG A 91 4.76 -5.56 -8.39
C ARG A 91 3.78 -6.69 -8.74
N ALA A 92 3.04 -7.21 -7.76
CA ALA A 92 2.04 -8.26 -7.98
C ALA A 92 0.88 -7.75 -8.84
N LEU A 93 0.39 -6.54 -8.54
CA LEU A 93 -0.68 -5.89 -9.32
C LEU A 93 -0.23 -5.60 -10.76
N ASN A 94 0.98 -5.04 -10.95
CA ASN A 94 1.52 -4.78 -12.28
C ASN A 94 1.67 -6.07 -13.11
N LYS A 95 2.16 -7.15 -12.49
CA LYS A 95 2.27 -8.47 -13.14
C LYS A 95 0.92 -9.08 -13.49
N ALA A 96 -0.10 -8.90 -12.66
CA ALA A 96 -1.46 -9.36 -12.94
C ALA A 96 -2.11 -8.56 -14.09
N ALA A 97 -1.94 -7.24 -14.09
CA ALA A 97 -2.43 -6.36 -15.15
C ALA A 97 -1.82 -6.70 -16.52
N GLU A 98 -0.52 -6.96 -16.57
CA GLU A 98 0.18 -7.34 -17.79
C GLU A 98 -0.32 -8.68 -18.36
N ARG A 99 -0.56 -9.66 -17.48
CA ARG A 99 -1.17 -10.95 -17.87
C ARG A 99 -2.59 -10.79 -18.41
N ALA A 100 -3.39 -9.91 -17.82
CA ALA A 100 -4.75 -9.64 -18.30
C ALA A 100 -4.75 -9.00 -19.71
N LYS A 101 -3.83 -8.06 -19.96
CA LYS A 101 -3.69 -7.42 -21.28
C LYS A 101 -3.26 -8.41 -22.37
N ILE A 102 -2.28 -9.27 -22.07
CA ILE A 102 -1.82 -10.33 -22.99
C ILE A 102 -2.95 -11.32 -23.29
N ALA A 103 -3.74 -11.70 -22.29
CA ALA A 103 -4.87 -12.61 -22.47
C ALA A 103 -5.95 -12.01 -23.38
N ALA A 104 -6.25 -10.72 -23.23
CA ALA A 104 -7.20 -10.01 -24.09
C ALA A 104 -6.73 -9.93 -25.55
N GLU A 105 -5.43 -9.65 -25.78
CA GLU A 105 -4.85 -9.57 -27.12
C GLU A 105 -4.82 -10.94 -27.82
N LEU A 106 -4.48 -12.01 -27.10
CA LEU A 106 -4.55 -13.39 -27.60
C LEU A 106 -5.99 -13.81 -27.93
N ALA A 107 -6.97 -13.41 -27.12
CA ALA A 107 -8.38 -13.67 -27.40
C ALA A 107 -8.84 -12.93 -28.66
N ALA A 108 -8.44 -11.67 -28.84
CA ALA A 108 -8.76 -10.89 -30.04
C ALA A 108 -8.15 -11.50 -31.32
N LYS A 109 -6.87 -11.91 -31.28
CA LYS A 109 -6.21 -12.59 -32.42
C LYS A 109 -6.90 -13.90 -32.78
N LYS A 110 -7.30 -14.72 -31.80
CA LYS A 110 -8.03 -15.97 -32.04
C LYS A 110 -9.40 -15.75 -32.68
N ILE A 111 -10.06 -14.64 -32.38
CA ILE A 111 -11.35 -14.27 -33.00
C ILE A 111 -11.12 -13.83 -34.45
N GLU A 112 -10.14 -12.98 -34.74
CA GLU A 112 -9.78 -12.60 -36.12
C GLU A 112 -9.40 -13.80 -36.98
N GLU A 113 -8.65 -14.75 -36.43
CA GLU A 113 -8.21 -15.96 -37.14
C GLU A 113 -9.36 -16.91 -37.44
N LYS A 114 -10.40 -16.93 -36.58
CA LYS A 114 -11.66 -17.66 -36.82
C LYS A 114 -12.60 -16.95 -37.80
N VAL A 115 -12.53 -15.62 -37.91
CA VAL A 115 -13.36 -14.84 -38.84
C VAL A 115 -12.78 -14.86 -40.27
N LYS A 116 -11.46 -15.05 -40.41
CA LYS A 116 -10.78 -15.14 -41.71
C LYS A 116 -10.71 -16.56 -42.31
N LYS A 117 -11.15 -17.58 -41.58
CA LYS A 117 -11.27 -18.98 -42.04
C LYS A 117 -12.72 -19.31 -42.35
#